data_AF-A0A2S2QWC6-F1
#
_entry.id   AF-A0A2S2QWC6-F1
#
_cell.length_a   1.000
_cell.length_b   1.000
_cell.length_c   1.000
_cell.angle_alpha   90.00
_cell.angle_beta   90.00
_cell.angle_gamma   90.00
#
_symmetry.space_group_name_H-M   'P 1'
#
loop_
_entity.id
_entity.type
_entity.pdbx_description
1 polymer ?
#
loop_
_entity_poly.entity_id
_entity_poly.type
_entity_poly.pdbx_seq_one_letter_code
_entity_poly.pdbx_strand_id
1 'polypeptide(L)'
;MMIGLGGNNGTTLTAGILANKFGYTWETKEGVKSPNWYGSITQSSTIRVGMDANGKDVYVPLKSLVPMINPNDIEIDGWDISSLDLSQAMKRSKVLNIDLQRKLMKHMSEIKPRPSIYIPDFIAANQSYRADNIIKAEKKSEALDQIRKDIRDFKKNKELDQVVVLWTANTERFSEEIEGFNDTSDNLFRSICNNSTEISPSTLFAVASILEGVSF
;
A
#
# COMPACT_ATOMS: atom_id res chain seq x y z
N MET A 1 1.46 2.23 -5.06
CA MET A 1 2.56 2.22 -4.08
C MET A 1 1.99 2.22 -2.66
N MET A 2 2.49 1.39 -1.75
CA MET A 2 1.97 1.29 -0.38
C MET A 2 2.90 1.96 0.64
N ILE A 3 2.40 2.82 1.51
CA ILE A 3 3.12 3.20 2.74
C ILE A 3 2.85 2.13 3.79
N GLY A 4 3.91 1.58 4.40
CA GLY A 4 3.82 0.41 5.29
C GLY A 4 3.85 -0.92 4.52
N LEU A 5 4.56 -0.96 3.39
CA LEU A 5 4.63 -2.11 2.48
C LEU A 5 5.08 -3.41 3.17
N GLY A 6 6.00 -3.32 4.14
CA GLY A 6 6.50 -4.44 4.94
C GLY A 6 5.61 -4.80 6.13
N GLY A 7 4.44 -4.18 6.28
CA GLY A 7 3.43 -4.54 7.28
C GLY A 7 2.65 -5.80 6.94
N ASN A 8 1.75 -6.21 7.84
CA ASN A 8 0.90 -7.39 7.64
C ASN A 8 0.05 -7.27 6.37
N ASN A 9 -0.58 -6.12 6.17
CA ASN A 9 -1.43 -5.88 5.00
C ASN A 9 -0.62 -5.81 3.72
N GLY A 10 0.47 -5.03 3.69
CA GLY A 10 1.31 -4.87 2.50
C GLY A 10 1.92 -6.19 2.02
N THR A 11 2.47 -6.99 2.95
CA THR A 11 3.00 -8.33 2.62
C THR A 11 1.90 -9.28 2.15
N THR A 12 0.75 -9.28 2.81
CA THR A 12 -0.38 -10.18 2.47
C THR A 12 -1.01 -9.83 1.13
N LEU A 13 -1.22 -8.54 0.82
CA LEU A 13 -1.74 -8.10 -0.48
C LEU A 13 -0.79 -8.49 -1.60
N THR A 14 0.51 -8.20 -1.42
CA THR A 14 1.54 -8.54 -2.42
C THR A 14 1.59 -10.05 -2.67
N ALA A 15 1.59 -10.85 -1.60
CA ALA A 15 1.54 -12.31 -1.71
C ALA A 15 0.26 -12.82 -2.39
N GLY A 16 -0.89 -12.20 -2.09
CA GLY A 16 -2.17 -12.54 -2.72
C GLY A 16 -2.16 -12.28 -4.23
N ILE A 17 -1.59 -11.14 -4.66
CA ILE A 17 -1.40 -10.82 -6.08
C ILE A 17 -0.49 -11.84 -6.74
N LEU A 18 0.70 -12.10 -6.18
CA LEU A 18 1.66 -13.04 -6.76
C LEU A 18 1.13 -14.47 -6.81
N ALA A 19 0.43 -14.91 -5.76
CA ALA A 19 -0.19 -16.23 -5.72
C ALA A 19 -1.24 -16.39 -6.83
N ASN A 20 -2.15 -15.42 -6.98
CA ASN A 20 -3.16 -15.44 -8.05
C ASN A 20 -2.54 -15.28 -9.45
N LYS A 21 -1.53 -14.41 -9.61
CA LYS A 21 -0.84 -14.15 -10.89
C LYS A 21 -0.12 -15.39 -11.42
N PHE A 22 0.58 -16.12 -10.55
CA PHE A 22 1.38 -17.29 -10.93
C PHE A 22 0.69 -18.64 -10.69
N GLY A 23 -0.56 -18.63 -10.17
CA GLY A 23 -1.31 -19.86 -9.92
C GLY A 23 -0.71 -20.75 -8.82
N TYR A 24 -0.08 -20.16 -7.80
CA TYR A 24 0.53 -20.92 -6.72
C TYR A 24 -0.53 -21.60 -5.85
N THR A 25 -0.58 -22.93 -5.92
CA THR A 25 -1.32 -23.75 -4.97
C THR A 25 -0.47 -24.07 -3.74
N TRP A 26 -1.09 -24.33 -2.59
CA TRP A 26 -0.38 -24.71 -1.37
C TRP A 26 -1.11 -25.81 -0.62
N GLU A 27 -0.35 -26.61 0.12
CA GLU A 27 -0.90 -27.67 0.96
C GLU A 27 -1.39 -27.10 2.29
N THR A 28 -2.55 -27.58 2.73
CA THR A 28 -3.04 -27.43 4.11
C THR A 28 -3.39 -28.79 4.69
N LYS A 29 -3.70 -28.83 5.98
CA LYS A 29 -4.18 -30.06 6.63
C LYS A 29 -5.51 -30.57 6.04
N GLU A 30 -6.22 -29.72 5.31
CA GLU A 30 -7.47 -30.01 4.58
C GLU A 30 -7.25 -30.23 3.07
N GLY A 31 -6.01 -30.44 2.63
CA GLY A 31 -5.64 -30.67 1.24
C GLY A 31 -5.14 -29.44 0.51
N VAL A 32 -4.98 -29.58 -0.81
CA VAL A 32 -4.43 -28.52 -1.68
C VAL A 32 -5.45 -27.37 -1.82
N LYS A 33 -4.98 -26.14 -1.66
CA LYS A 33 -5.74 -24.91 -1.90
C LYS A 33 -5.20 -24.18 -3.11
N SER A 34 -6.10 -23.49 -3.81
CA SER A 34 -5.79 -22.61 -4.94
C SER A 34 -5.98 -21.15 -4.54
N PRO A 35 -5.20 -20.23 -5.12
CA PRO A 35 -5.32 -18.80 -4.83
C PRO A 35 -6.67 -18.28 -5.34
N ASN A 36 -7.24 -17.30 -4.64
CA ASN A 36 -8.51 -16.67 -4.99
C ASN A 36 -8.55 -15.23 -4.44
N TRP A 37 -9.64 -14.53 -4.75
CA TRP A 37 -9.92 -13.17 -4.27
C TRP A 37 -11.13 -13.12 -3.34
N TYR A 38 -11.36 -14.17 -2.55
CA TYR A 38 -12.47 -14.19 -1.60
C TYR A 38 -12.34 -13.05 -0.59
N GLY A 39 -13.47 -12.46 -0.21
CA GLY A 39 -13.53 -11.25 0.61
C GLY A 39 -13.39 -9.94 -0.16
N SER A 40 -12.91 -9.96 -1.41
CA SER A 40 -12.94 -8.77 -2.28
C SER A 40 -14.32 -8.58 -2.90
N ILE A 41 -14.95 -7.42 -2.61
CA ILE A 41 -16.24 -7.06 -3.21
C ILE A 41 -16.12 -6.98 -4.73
N THR A 42 -15.08 -6.34 -5.26
CA THR A 42 -14.93 -6.18 -6.72
C THR A 42 -14.73 -7.50 -7.44
N GLN A 43 -14.01 -8.44 -6.83
CA GLN A 43 -13.62 -9.69 -7.49
C GLN A 43 -14.55 -10.87 -7.22
N SER A 44 -15.26 -10.88 -6.09
CA SER A 44 -16.00 -12.05 -5.60
C SER A 44 -17.47 -11.75 -5.25
N SER A 45 -17.97 -10.53 -5.47
CA SER A 45 -19.39 -10.22 -5.32
C SER A 45 -20.13 -10.23 -6.67
N THR A 46 -21.46 -10.27 -6.58
CA THR A 46 -22.35 -10.13 -7.73
C THR A 46 -23.32 -8.98 -7.51
N ILE A 47 -23.86 -8.45 -8.60
CA ILE A 47 -24.90 -7.42 -8.60
C ILE A 47 -26.07 -7.89 -9.45
N ARG A 48 -27.29 -7.62 -8.99
CA ARG A 48 -28.52 -7.91 -9.73
C ARG A 48 -28.64 -6.93 -10.89
N VAL A 49 -28.81 -7.45 -12.11
CA VAL A 49 -28.98 -6.63 -13.32
C VAL A 49 -30.42 -6.62 -13.84
N GLY A 50 -31.28 -7.49 -13.31
CA GLY A 50 -32.69 -7.56 -13.70
C GLY A 50 -33.28 -8.93 -13.44
N MET A 51 -34.25 -9.31 -14.27
CA MET A 51 -34.87 -10.63 -14.32
C MET A 51 -34.80 -11.20 -15.74
N ASP A 52 -34.77 -12.52 -15.86
CA ASP A 52 -34.88 -13.21 -17.15
C ASP A 52 -36.33 -13.28 -17.65
N ALA A 53 -36.53 -13.90 -18.82
CA ALA A 53 -37.86 -14.07 -19.42
C ALA A 53 -38.84 -14.89 -18.56
N ASN A 54 -38.35 -15.65 -17.58
CA ASN A 54 -39.16 -16.44 -16.64
C ASN A 54 -39.41 -15.69 -15.32
N GLY A 55 -38.96 -14.43 -15.20
CA GLY A 55 -39.09 -13.62 -13.99
C GLY A 55 -38.09 -13.98 -12.89
N LYS A 56 -37.02 -14.74 -13.20
CA LYS A 56 -35.97 -15.08 -12.24
C LYS A 56 -34.90 -14.00 -12.21
N ASP A 57 -34.46 -13.60 -11.02
CA ASP A 57 -33.36 -12.64 -10.87
C ASP A 57 -32.07 -13.10 -11.55
N VAL A 58 -31.46 -12.17 -12.29
CA VAL A 58 -30.17 -12.36 -12.96
C VAL A 58 -29.13 -11.53 -12.24
N TYR A 59 -28.06 -12.20 -11.82
CA TYR A 59 -26.90 -11.61 -11.18
C TYR A 59 -25.67 -11.82 -12.05
N VAL A 60 -24.80 -10.82 -12.11
CA VAL A 60 -23.51 -10.92 -12.79
C VAL A 60 -22.38 -10.53 -11.83
N PRO A 61 -21.14 -11.01 -12.04
CA PRO A 61 -20.01 -10.57 -11.23
C PRO A 61 -19.84 -9.05 -11.32
N LEU A 62 -19.56 -8.37 -10.20
CA LEU A 62 -19.46 -6.91 -10.16
C LEU A 62 -18.42 -6.38 -11.17
N LYS A 63 -17.27 -7.04 -11.27
CA LYS A 63 -16.22 -6.74 -12.26
C LYS A 63 -16.60 -6.91 -13.72
N SER A 64 -17.76 -7.48 -14.02
CA SER A 64 -18.25 -7.67 -15.40
C SER A 64 -19.18 -6.55 -15.86
N LEU A 65 -19.55 -5.60 -14.99
CA LEU A 65 -20.41 -4.46 -15.36
C LEU A 65 -19.70 -3.44 -16.26
N VAL A 66 -18.44 -3.15 -15.92
CA VAL A 66 -17.59 -2.19 -16.63
C VAL A 66 -16.16 -2.73 -16.65
N PRO A 67 -15.30 -2.31 -17.60
CA PRO A 67 -13.89 -2.66 -17.56
C PRO A 67 -13.26 -2.21 -16.23
N MET A 68 -12.75 -3.17 -15.46
CA MET A 68 -12.03 -2.94 -14.20
C MET A 68 -10.64 -3.56 -14.28
N ILE A 69 -9.69 -2.98 -13.57
CA ILE A 69 -8.34 -3.53 -13.44
C ILE A 69 -8.41 -4.93 -12.80
N ASN A 70 -7.72 -5.88 -13.43
CA ASN A 70 -7.48 -7.19 -12.83
C ASN A 70 -6.37 -7.04 -11.78
N PRO A 71 -6.57 -7.45 -10.52
CA PRO A 71 -5.54 -7.34 -9.48
C PRO A 71 -4.21 -8.02 -9.83
N ASN A 72 -4.23 -9.03 -10.70
CA ASN A 72 -3.01 -9.71 -11.16
C ASN A 72 -2.08 -8.83 -12.01
N ASP A 73 -2.62 -7.73 -12.56
CA ASP A 73 -1.89 -6.78 -13.40
C ASP A 73 -1.32 -5.60 -12.58
N ILE A 74 -1.55 -5.57 -11.27
CA ILE A 74 -1.05 -4.51 -10.39
C ILE A 74 0.44 -4.75 -10.09
N GLU A 75 1.26 -3.77 -10.44
CA GLU A 75 2.66 -3.69 -10.01
C GLU A 75 2.78 -3.08 -8.60
N ILE A 76 3.63 -3.67 -7.77
CA ILE A 76 3.78 -3.29 -6.36
C ILE A 76 5.15 -2.67 -6.09
N ASP A 77 5.12 -1.53 -5.40
CA ASP A 77 6.26 -0.84 -4.80
C ASP A 77 5.73 -0.03 -3.60
N GLY A 78 6.60 0.58 -2.81
CA GLY A 78 6.21 1.32 -1.62
C GLY A 78 7.34 1.51 -0.63
N TRP A 79 6.95 2.02 0.53
CA TRP A 79 7.87 2.45 1.59
C TRP A 79 7.58 1.71 2.89
N ASP A 80 8.60 1.47 3.69
CA ASP A 80 8.45 1.01 5.07
C ASP A 80 9.63 1.53 5.89
N ILE A 81 9.37 1.88 7.15
CA ILE A 81 10.44 2.27 8.08
C ILE A 81 11.36 1.09 8.43
N SER A 82 10.96 -0.14 8.09
CA SER A 82 11.75 -1.37 8.23
C SER A 82 12.39 -1.77 6.90
N SER A 83 13.65 -2.21 6.96
CA SER A 83 14.47 -2.60 5.80
C SER A 83 14.24 -4.04 5.32
N LEU A 84 13.42 -4.82 6.05
CA LEU A 84 13.16 -6.22 5.70
C LEU A 84 12.56 -6.33 4.29
N ASP A 85 13.10 -7.26 3.51
CA ASP A 85 12.44 -7.65 2.26
C ASP A 85 11.08 -8.31 2.55
N LEU A 86 10.22 -8.41 1.54
CA LEU A 86 8.87 -8.94 1.76
C LEU A 86 8.84 -10.42 2.11
N SER A 87 9.89 -11.20 1.85
CA SER A 87 9.95 -12.58 2.30
C SER A 87 10.14 -12.67 3.82
N GLN A 88 11.01 -11.82 4.38
CA GLN A 88 11.25 -11.71 5.81
C GLN A 88 10.05 -11.07 6.52
N ALA A 89 9.49 -10.01 5.93
CA ALA A 89 8.31 -9.34 6.46
C ALA A 89 7.08 -10.27 6.46
N MET A 90 6.85 -11.06 5.40
CA MET A 90 5.78 -12.07 5.35
C MET A 90 5.91 -13.11 6.47
N LYS A 91 7.13 -13.59 6.74
CA LYS A 91 7.41 -14.49 7.88
C LYS A 91 7.12 -13.82 9.22
N ARG A 92 7.53 -12.55 9.38
CA ARG A 92 7.25 -11.74 10.59
C ARG A 92 5.75 -11.59 10.83
N SER A 93 4.97 -11.40 9.77
CA SER A 93 3.52 -11.16 9.84
C SER A 93 2.70 -12.38 10.21
N LYS A 94 3.18 -13.61 9.93
CA LYS A 94 2.53 -14.87 10.32
C LYS A 94 1.06 -15.00 9.88
N VAL A 95 0.70 -14.37 8.77
CA VAL A 95 -0.67 -14.39 8.23
C VAL A 95 -0.89 -15.61 7.33
N LEU A 96 0.03 -15.86 6.41
CA LEU A 96 -0.14 -16.85 5.35
C LEU A 96 0.31 -18.24 5.79
N ASN A 97 -0.27 -19.27 5.17
CA ASN A 97 0.17 -20.65 5.37
C ASN A 97 1.66 -20.82 5.02
N ILE A 98 2.39 -21.60 5.83
CA ILE A 98 3.84 -21.76 5.69
C ILE A 98 4.28 -22.35 4.33
N ASP A 99 3.49 -23.24 3.72
CA ASP A 99 3.80 -23.79 2.39
C ASP A 99 3.69 -22.71 1.31
N LEU A 100 2.65 -21.87 1.39
CA LEU A 100 2.51 -20.72 0.50
C LEU A 100 3.66 -19.73 0.68
N GLN A 101 4.05 -19.43 1.93
CA GLN A 101 5.20 -18.56 2.20
C GLN A 101 6.49 -19.11 1.57
N ARG A 102 6.73 -20.43 1.65
CA ARG A 102 7.90 -21.07 1.01
C ARG A 102 7.87 -20.92 -0.51
N LYS A 103 6.72 -21.15 -1.13
CA LYS A 103 6.54 -21.06 -2.59
C LYS A 103 6.72 -19.64 -3.12
N LEU A 104 6.28 -18.64 -2.37
CA LEU A 104 6.42 -17.23 -2.73
C LEU A 104 7.78 -16.62 -2.39
N MET A 105 8.64 -17.33 -1.66
CA MET A 105 9.86 -16.77 -1.07
C MET A 105 10.76 -16.06 -2.09
N LYS A 106 10.97 -16.67 -3.26
CA LYS A 106 11.81 -16.10 -4.33
C LYS A 106 11.28 -14.72 -4.75
N HIS A 107 10.03 -14.65 -5.20
CA HIS A 107 9.42 -13.40 -5.66
C HIS A 107 9.31 -12.35 -4.55
N MET A 108 8.97 -12.75 -3.33
CA MET A 108 8.84 -11.82 -2.21
C MET A 108 10.19 -11.24 -1.77
N SER A 109 11.29 -12.00 -1.89
CA SER A 109 12.64 -11.52 -1.53
C SER A 109 13.21 -10.49 -2.50
N GLU A 110 12.69 -10.45 -3.74
CA GLU A 110 13.07 -9.46 -4.76
C GLU A 110 12.45 -8.08 -4.49
N ILE A 111 11.45 -8.00 -3.60
CA ILE A 111 10.74 -6.75 -3.28
C ILE A 111 11.25 -6.23 -1.93
N LYS A 112 11.95 -5.11 -1.95
CA LYS A 112 12.43 -4.40 -0.77
C LYS A 112 11.75 -3.04 -0.66
N PRO A 113 11.13 -2.70 0.49
CA PRO A 113 10.56 -1.38 0.69
C PRO A 113 11.61 -0.27 0.56
N ARG A 114 11.21 0.83 -0.06
CA ARG A 114 11.99 2.07 -0.07
C ARG A 114 12.08 2.66 1.34
N PRO A 115 13.14 3.43 1.66
CA PRO A 115 13.23 4.15 2.92
C PRO A 115 12.03 5.09 3.11
N SER A 116 11.43 5.10 4.29
CA SER A 116 10.23 5.91 4.59
C SER A 116 10.54 7.13 5.46
N ILE A 117 9.58 8.03 5.60
CA ILE A 117 9.60 9.09 6.60
C ILE A 117 9.28 8.47 7.97
N TYR A 118 10.04 8.83 9.00
CA TYR A 118 9.79 8.44 10.38
C TYR A 118 9.88 9.66 11.29
N ILE A 119 8.76 10.01 11.92
CA ILE A 119 8.68 11.06 12.94
C ILE A 119 8.13 10.37 14.20
N PRO A 120 8.98 10.08 15.20
CA PRO A 120 8.60 9.28 16.38
C PRO A 120 7.33 9.76 17.07
N ASP A 121 7.16 11.08 17.17
CA ASP A 121 6.05 11.73 17.88
C ASP A 121 4.67 11.45 17.27
N PHE A 122 4.60 10.92 16.05
CA PHE A 122 3.34 10.58 15.40
C PHE A 122 2.89 9.14 15.63
N ILE A 123 3.76 8.23 16.07
CA ILE A 123 3.42 6.82 16.27
C ILE A 123 3.85 6.31 17.65
N ALA A 124 3.42 5.10 18.01
CA ALA A 124 3.80 4.52 19.30
C ALA A 124 5.34 4.37 19.43
N ALA A 125 5.89 4.79 20.57
CA ALA A 125 7.34 4.76 20.84
C ALA A 125 7.98 3.36 20.71
N ASN A 126 7.16 2.30 20.85
CA ASN A 126 7.58 0.92 20.63
C ASN A 126 7.89 0.59 19.17
N GLN A 127 7.70 1.51 18.21
CA GLN A 127 8.11 1.31 16.82
C GLN A 127 9.56 1.70 16.54
N SER A 128 10.24 2.36 17.50
CA SER A 128 11.61 2.85 17.34
C SER A 128 12.61 1.78 16.92
N TYR A 129 12.54 0.58 17.49
CA TYR A 129 13.45 -0.53 17.14
C TYR A 129 13.24 -1.07 15.72
N ARG A 130 12.08 -0.79 15.11
CA ARG A 130 11.73 -1.24 13.75
C ARG A 130 12.23 -0.26 12.68
N ALA A 131 12.52 0.98 13.06
CA ALA A 131 12.86 2.08 12.17
C ALA A 131 14.35 2.07 11.78
N ASP A 132 14.74 1.25 10.79
CA ASP A 132 16.10 1.14 10.25
C ASP A 132 16.21 1.56 8.76
N ASN A 133 15.10 1.89 8.12
CA ASN A 133 14.99 2.22 6.70
C ASN A 133 14.34 3.59 6.52
N ILE A 134 15.07 4.66 6.87
CA ILE A 134 14.55 6.02 6.95
C ILE A 134 15.17 6.93 5.89
N ILE A 135 14.36 7.80 5.30
CA ILE A 135 14.84 8.88 4.43
C ILE A 135 15.73 9.81 5.25
N LYS A 136 16.97 9.98 4.81
CA LYS A 136 17.90 10.93 5.41
C LYS A 136 17.60 12.33 4.86
N ALA A 137 16.81 13.09 5.60
CA ALA A 137 16.43 14.46 5.28
C ALA A 137 16.58 15.34 6.54
N GLU A 138 17.15 16.53 6.40
CA GLU A 138 17.21 17.51 7.48
C GLU A 138 15.92 18.32 7.55
N LYS A 139 15.23 18.45 6.41
CA LYS A 139 13.97 19.20 6.30
C LYS A 139 12.82 18.33 5.78
N LYS A 140 11.60 18.60 6.24
CA LYS A 140 10.37 17.97 5.75
C LYS A 140 10.14 18.22 4.26
N SER A 141 10.59 19.37 3.73
CA SER A 141 10.56 19.65 2.29
C SER A 141 11.45 18.70 1.48
N GLU A 142 12.62 18.32 2.01
CA GLU A 142 13.52 17.36 1.33
C GLU A 142 12.93 15.95 1.35
N ALA A 143 12.32 15.56 2.47
CA ALA A 143 11.58 14.31 2.55
C ALA A 143 10.40 14.27 1.56
N LEU A 144 9.65 15.37 1.46
CA LEU A 144 8.58 15.54 0.47
C LEU A 144 9.10 15.36 -0.96
N ASP A 145 10.19 16.04 -1.33
CA ASP A 145 10.79 15.94 -2.66
C ASP A 145 11.31 14.53 -2.97
N GLN A 146 11.82 13.82 -1.96
CA GLN A 146 12.23 12.42 -2.11
C GLN A 146 11.04 11.50 -2.41
N ILE A 147 9.90 11.65 -1.72
CA ILE A 147 8.69 10.86 -2.02
C ILE A 147 8.17 11.15 -3.43
N ARG A 148 8.16 12.43 -3.84
CA ARG A 148 7.78 12.83 -5.20
C ARG A 148 8.70 12.22 -6.26
N LYS A 149 10.01 12.17 -5.98
CA LYS A 149 10.98 11.49 -6.84
C LYS A 149 10.70 9.99 -6.91
N ASP A 150 10.45 9.34 -5.77
CA ASP A 150 10.15 7.90 -5.73
C ASP A 150 8.91 7.53 -6.56
N ILE A 151 7.85 8.34 -6.50
CA ILE A 151 6.63 8.15 -7.30
C ILE A 151 6.96 8.23 -8.80
N ARG A 152 7.69 9.26 -9.22
CA ARG A 152 8.11 9.45 -10.62
C ARG A 152 9.03 8.33 -11.10
N ASP A 153 9.99 7.92 -10.27
CA ASP A 153 10.93 6.85 -10.58
C ASP A 153 10.19 5.51 -10.74
N PHE A 154 9.24 5.18 -9.85
CA PHE A 154 8.43 3.98 -9.98
C PHE A 154 7.60 4.00 -11.26
N LYS A 155 6.86 5.09 -11.50
CA LYS A 155 6.04 5.27 -12.70
C LYS A 155 6.86 5.09 -13.98
N LYS A 156 8.03 5.73 -14.05
CA LYS A 156 8.93 5.68 -15.20
C LYS A 156 9.55 4.28 -15.39
N ASN A 157 10.12 3.70 -14.34
CA ASN A 157 10.89 2.45 -14.44
C ASN A 157 10.00 1.24 -14.77
N LYS A 158 8.71 1.32 -14.45
CA LYS A 158 7.72 0.27 -14.73
C LYS A 158 6.80 0.62 -15.90
N GLU A 159 7.04 1.76 -16.57
CA GLU A 159 6.25 2.25 -17.71
C GLU A 159 4.75 2.28 -17.41
N LEU A 160 4.39 2.79 -16.22
CA LEU A 160 3.01 2.76 -15.73
C LEU A 160 2.22 3.97 -16.22
N ASP A 161 0.99 3.73 -16.69
CA ASP A 161 0.05 4.80 -17.03
C ASP A 161 -0.43 5.53 -15.77
N GLN A 162 -0.73 4.76 -14.72
CA GLN A 162 -1.32 5.25 -13.47
C GLN A 162 -0.59 4.70 -12.25
N VAL A 163 -0.56 5.51 -11.20
CA VAL A 163 -0.08 5.14 -9.87
C VAL A 163 -1.14 5.56 -8.87
N VAL A 164 -1.45 4.67 -7.93
CA VAL A 164 -2.26 4.97 -6.75
C VAL A 164 -1.36 4.76 -5.53
N VAL A 165 -1.33 5.73 -4.64
CA VAL A 165 -0.65 5.64 -3.34
C VAL A 165 -1.70 5.25 -2.29
N LEU A 166 -1.34 4.39 -1.35
CA LEU A 166 -2.26 3.95 -0.28
C LEU A 166 -1.52 3.83 1.05
N TRP A 167 -2.06 4.46 2.08
CA TRP A 167 -1.54 4.35 3.44
C TRP A 167 -2.05 3.07 4.12
N THR A 168 -1.12 2.16 4.45
CA THR A 168 -1.38 0.98 5.27
C THR A 168 -0.32 0.80 6.37
N ALA A 169 0.32 1.90 6.77
CA ALA A 169 1.30 1.91 7.85
C ALA A 169 0.62 2.02 9.22
N ASN A 170 1.44 2.18 10.27
CA ASN A 170 0.96 2.39 11.62
C ASN A 170 -0.02 3.57 11.70
N THR A 171 -1.02 3.44 12.56
CA THR A 171 -1.92 4.54 12.91
C THR A 171 -1.12 5.65 13.56
N GLU A 172 -1.26 6.85 13.02
CA GLU A 172 -0.67 8.06 13.61
C GLU A 172 -1.62 8.67 14.65
N ARG A 173 -1.10 9.44 15.61
CA ARG A 173 -1.95 10.37 16.37
C ARG A 173 -2.54 11.42 15.42
N PHE A 174 -3.63 12.04 15.87
CA PHE A 174 -4.16 13.21 15.16
C PHE A 174 -3.14 14.35 15.15
N SER A 175 -3.09 15.08 14.04
CA SER A 175 -2.47 16.41 13.98
C SER A 175 -3.51 17.45 14.42
N GLU A 176 -3.10 18.51 15.08
CA GLU A 176 -3.99 19.62 15.40
C GLU A 176 -4.28 20.46 14.14
N GLU A 177 -5.54 20.84 13.94
CA GLU A 177 -5.94 21.81 12.91
C GLU A 177 -5.78 23.22 13.48
N ILE A 178 -4.91 24.01 12.87
CA ILE A 178 -4.48 25.32 13.37
C ILE A 178 -4.64 26.35 12.25
N GLU A 179 -5.40 27.41 12.52
CA GLU A 179 -5.59 28.55 11.61
C GLU A 179 -4.26 29.23 11.29
N GLY A 180 -4.03 29.58 10.03
CA GLY A 180 -2.78 30.15 9.54
C GLY A 180 -1.65 29.12 9.33
N PHE A 181 -1.90 27.83 9.62
CA PHE A 181 -0.85 26.82 9.68
C PHE A 181 -1.09 25.63 8.73
N ASN A 182 -2.21 24.92 8.86
CA ASN A 182 -2.58 23.78 8.01
C ASN A 182 -4.04 23.84 7.54
N ASP A 183 -4.65 25.01 7.67
CA ASP A 183 -6.03 25.35 7.29
C ASP A 183 -6.21 25.63 5.79
N THR A 184 -5.13 26.02 5.09
CA THR A 184 -5.12 26.28 3.65
C THR A 184 -3.93 25.59 2.98
N SER A 185 -4.01 25.39 1.67
CA SER A 185 -2.91 24.82 0.89
C SER A 185 -1.62 25.62 1.05
N ASP A 186 -1.71 26.95 0.96
CA ASP A 186 -0.54 27.83 1.03
C ASP A 186 0.11 27.80 2.41
N ASN A 187 -0.72 27.80 3.47
CA ASN A 187 -0.22 27.70 4.84
C ASN A 187 0.43 26.32 5.08
N LEU A 188 -0.21 25.24 4.62
CA LEU A 188 0.34 23.89 4.73
C LEU A 188 1.73 23.77 4.04
N PHE A 189 1.89 24.35 2.85
CA PHE A 189 3.18 24.37 2.16
C PHE A 189 4.24 25.16 2.93
N ARG A 190 3.90 26.34 3.44
CA ARG A 190 4.82 27.13 4.29
C ARG A 190 5.21 26.34 5.54
N SER A 191 4.27 25.65 6.17
CA SER A 191 4.48 24.82 7.37
C SER A 191 5.43 23.65 7.12
N ILE A 192 5.33 23.01 5.95
CA ILE A 192 6.29 21.99 5.49
C ILE A 192 7.69 22.60 5.33
N CYS A 193 7.81 23.73 4.64
CA CYS A 193 9.09 24.41 4.43
C CYS A 193 9.74 24.88 5.75
N ASN A 194 8.92 25.25 6.72
CA ASN A 194 9.35 25.71 8.05
C ASN A 194 9.60 24.58 9.04
N ASN A 195 9.54 23.30 8.63
CA ASN A 195 9.77 22.13 9.48
C ASN A 195 8.85 22.04 10.71
N SER A 196 7.64 22.57 10.62
CA SER A 196 6.79 22.66 11.80
C SER A 196 6.34 21.29 12.31
N THR A 197 6.13 21.19 13.62
CA THR A 197 5.88 19.95 14.36
C THR A 197 4.60 19.24 13.96
N GLU A 198 3.50 19.97 13.73
CA GLU A 198 2.18 19.42 13.36
C GLU A 198 2.04 19.06 11.86
N ILE A 199 3.14 18.61 11.25
CA ILE A 199 3.14 18.01 9.91
C ILE A 199 3.54 16.54 10.05
N SER A 200 2.56 15.66 9.93
CA SER A 200 2.76 14.22 10.05
C SER A 200 3.46 13.62 8.82
N PRO A 201 4.05 12.42 8.94
CA PRO A 201 4.47 11.65 7.77
C PRO A 201 3.34 11.43 6.76
N SER A 202 2.12 11.06 7.20
CA SER A 202 0.99 10.87 6.28
C SER A 202 0.62 12.14 5.51
N THR A 203 0.71 13.33 6.15
CA THR A 203 0.55 14.63 5.48
C THR A 203 1.56 14.81 4.35
N LEU A 204 2.83 14.47 4.57
CA LEU A 204 3.87 14.58 3.55
C LEU A 204 3.63 13.64 2.37
N PHE A 205 3.20 12.40 2.63
CA PHE A 205 2.82 11.47 1.55
C PHE A 205 1.59 11.94 0.77
N ALA A 206 0.56 12.45 1.44
CA ALA A 206 -0.62 12.99 0.78
C ALA A 206 -0.28 14.18 -0.12
N VAL A 207 0.50 15.14 0.38
CA VAL A 207 0.96 16.30 -0.39
C VAL A 207 1.85 15.87 -1.57
N ALA A 208 2.78 14.91 -1.36
CA ALA A 208 3.61 14.38 -2.43
C ALA A 208 2.76 13.77 -3.56
N SER A 209 1.78 12.94 -3.19
CA SER A 209 0.88 12.28 -4.13
C SER A 209 0.06 13.26 -4.94
N ILE A 210 -0.54 14.26 -4.28
CA ILE A 210 -1.33 15.29 -4.94
C ILE A 210 -0.48 16.11 -5.91
N LEU A 211 0.74 16.49 -5.51
CA LEU A 211 1.66 17.24 -6.38
C LEU A 211 2.15 16.45 -7.59
N GLU A 212 2.22 15.12 -7.50
CA GLU A 212 2.54 14.24 -8.62
C GLU A 212 1.30 13.79 -9.42
N GLY A 213 0.11 14.31 -9.09
CA GLY A 213 -1.14 13.98 -9.77
C GLY A 213 -1.56 12.51 -9.60
N VAL A 214 -1.19 11.88 -8.49
CA VAL A 214 -1.56 10.49 -8.17
C VAL A 214 -2.59 10.45 -7.04
N SER A 215 -3.53 9.50 -7.13
CA SER A 215 -4.53 9.30 -6.08
C SER A 215 -3.85 8.81 -4.79
N PHE A 216 -4.34 9.28 -3.65
CA PHE A 216 -3.91 8.90 -2.30
C PHE A 216 -5.09 8.37 -1.49
#